data_AF-A0A7X5XUS0-F1
#
_entry.id   AF-A0A7X5XUS0-F1
#
_cell.length_a   1.000
_cell.length_b   1.000
_cell.length_c   1.000
_cell.angle_alpha   90.00
_cell.angle_beta   90.00
_cell.angle_gamma   90.00
#
_symmetry.space_group_name_H-M   'P 1'
#
loop_
_entity.id
_entity.type
_entity.pdbx_description
1 polymer ?
#
loop_
_entity_poly.entity_id
_entity_poly.type
_entity_poly.pdbx_seq_one_letter_code
_entity_poly.pdbx_strand_id
1 'polypeptide(L)'
;MNGPLEQQVLFSHLLGDAARRASAMLAHPEEAARVRSLDDDGMTVIERLECSPVAEDQLLAAALRLSSQAARPDAIASALQCHFATPPGWLAVEAQRRAAWNGMAGHGLPLGRAAEAADAIEKRLAVAGASKATGLSAYAGLYSDLWCDPRIAAPATARREMLALVSVLHARCAPPE
;
A
#
# COMPACT_ATOMS: atom_id res chain seq x y z
N MET A 1 8.52 -11.25 -1.74
CA MET A 1 9.21 -9.98 -1.36
C MET A 1 10.60 -10.38 -0.87
N ASN A 2 11.67 -9.83 -1.43
CA ASN A 2 13.06 -10.28 -1.17
C ASN A 2 13.90 -9.22 -0.43
N GLY A 3 13.25 -8.31 0.31
CA GLY A 3 13.92 -7.22 1.03
C GLY A 3 14.55 -7.63 2.37
N PRO A 4 15.14 -6.68 3.12
CA PRO A 4 15.66 -6.90 4.47
C PRO A 4 14.61 -7.51 5.41
N LEU A 5 15.07 -8.16 6.49
CA LEU A 5 14.18 -8.86 7.44
C LEU A 5 13.09 -7.94 8.00
N GLU A 6 13.43 -6.70 8.34
CA GLU A 6 12.51 -5.72 8.89
C GLU A 6 11.42 -5.32 7.89
N GLN A 7 11.76 -5.24 6.60
CA GLN A 7 10.78 -5.02 5.54
C GLN A 7 9.84 -6.22 5.40
N GLN A 8 10.35 -7.45 5.47
CA GLN A 8 9.53 -8.66 5.39
C GLN A 8 8.58 -8.79 6.60
N VAL A 9 9.07 -8.48 7.80
CA VAL A 9 8.28 -8.45 9.03
C VAL A 9 7.18 -7.40 8.93
N LEU A 10 7.53 -6.17 8.52
CA LEU A 10 6.57 -5.10 8.28
C LEU A 10 5.50 -5.54 7.29
N PHE A 11 5.90 -6.04 6.12
CA PHE A 11 4.95 -6.48 5.10
C PHE A 11 4.01 -7.57 5.60
N SER A 12 4.54 -8.59 6.29
CA SER A 12 3.73 -9.68 6.85
C SER A 12 2.73 -9.17 7.88
N HIS A 13 3.14 -8.22 8.73
CA HIS A 13 2.24 -7.55 9.67
C HIS A 13 1.11 -6.82 8.94
N LEU A 14 1.44 -6.02 7.91
CA LEU A 14 0.46 -5.29 7.13
C LEU A 14 -0.53 -6.20 6.38
N LEU A 15 -0.07 -7.36 5.87
CA LEU A 15 -0.97 -8.36 5.29
C LEU A 15 -1.96 -8.90 6.33
N GLY A 16 -1.50 -9.19 7.54
CA GLY A 16 -2.35 -9.63 8.65
C GLY A 16 -3.39 -8.57 9.04
N ASP A 17 -2.98 -7.31 9.12
CA ASP A 17 -3.86 -6.18 9.43
C ASP A 17 -4.92 -5.96 8.34
N ALA A 18 -4.50 -5.98 7.07
CA ALA A 18 -5.40 -5.88 5.93
C ALA A 18 -6.42 -7.01 5.92
N ALA A 19 -6.01 -8.24 6.21
CA ALA A 19 -6.88 -9.40 6.30
C ALA A 19 -7.93 -9.27 7.43
N ARG A 20 -7.53 -8.81 8.61
CA ARG A 20 -8.47 -8.57 9.72
C ARG A 20 -9.48 -7.47 9.38
N ARG A 21 -9.01 -6.35 8.81
CA ARG A 21 -9.88 -5.24 8.38
C ARG A 21 -10.84 -5.69 7.28
N ALA A 22 -10.37 -6.40 6.26
CA ALA A 22 -11.21 -6.94 5.18
C ALA A 22 -12.27 -7.91 5.72
N SER A 23 -11.87 -8.84 6.60
CA SER A 23 -12.79 -9.79 7.23
C SER A 23 -13.91 -9.08 7.99
N ALA A 24 -13.58 -8.03 8.75
CA ALA A 24 -14.56 -7.21 9.46
C ALA A 24 -15.53 -6.50 8.48
N MET A 25 -15.02 -5.91 7.40
CA MET A 25 -15.84 -5.21 6.40
C MET A 25 -16.74 -6.14 5.57
N LEU A 26 -16.40 -7.43 5.51
CA LEU A 26 -17.14 -8.46 4.77
C LEU A 26 -18.00 -9.34 5.68
N ALA A 27 -18.03 -9.07 6.99
CA ALA A 27 -18.66 -9.93 7.98
C ALA A 27 -20.17 -10.11 7.71
N HIS A 28 -20.83 -9.04 7.29
CA HIS A 28 -22.26 -9.05 6.95
C HIS A 28 -22.48 -8.91 5.43
N PRO A 29 -23.43 -9.66 4.84
CA PRO A 29 -23.71 -9.57 3.40
C PRO A 29 -24.04 -8.16 2.91
N GLU A 30 -24.74 -7.36 3.72
CA GLU A 30 -25.06 -5.97 3.40
C GLU A 30 -23.82 -5.08 3.34
N GLU A 31 -22.89 -5.24 4.28
CA GLU A 31 -21.62 -4.51 4.29
C GLU A 31 -20.73 -4.95 3.10
N ALA A 32 -20.69 -6.25 2.82
CA ALA A 32 -19.98 -6.78 1.67
C ALA A 32 -20.54 -6.24 0.33
N ALA A 33 -21.84 -6.02 0.24
CA ALA A 33 -22.46 -5.36 -0.90
C ALA A 33 -22.11 -3.86 -0.96
N ARG A 34 -22.14 -3.15 0.19
CA ARG A 34 -21.79 -1.73 0.29
C ARG A 34 -20.36 -1.44 -0.16
N VAL A 35 -19.40 -2.29 0.20
CA VAL A 35 -17.99 -2.15 -0.21
C VAL A 35 -17.83 -2.10 -1.74
N ARG A 36 -18.74 -2.73 -2.48
CA ARG A 36 -18.74 -2.83 -3.95
C ARG A 36 -19.77 -1.94 -4.63
N SER A 37 -20.59 -1.26 -3.85
CA SER A 37 -21.58 -0.33 -4.37
C SER A 37 -20.92 1.02 -4.63
N LEU A 38 -21.35 1.69 -5.70
CA LEU A 38 -20.94 3.06 -5.99
C LEU A 38 -21.54 4.00 -4.96
N ASP A 39 -20.74 4.94 -4.48
CA ASP A 39 -21.19 6.06 -3.65
C ASP A 39 -21.52 7.27 -4.55
N ASP A 40 -21.92 8.39 -3.94
CA ASP A 40 -22.34 9.61 -4.66
C ASP A 40 -21.26 10.20 -5.58
N ASP A 41 -19.98 9.97 -5.26
CA ASP A 41 -18.82 10.37 -6.06
C ASP A 41 -18.51 9.41 -7.22
N GLY A 42 -19.32 8.37 -7.40
CA GLY A 42 -19.13 7.36 -8.42
C GLY A 42 -17.98 6.40 -8.14
N MET A 43 -17.47 6.35 -6.91
CA MET A 43 -16.43 5.40 -6.51
C MET A 43 -16.93 4.39 -5.47
N THR A 44 -16.45 3.15 -5.61
CA THR A 44 -16.57 2.14 -4.58
C THR A 44 -15.59 2.40 -3.43
N VAL A 45 -15.80 1.72 -2.30
CA VAL A 45 -14.84 1.76 -1.18
C VAL A 45 -13.48 1.21 -1.62
N ILE A 46 -13.46 0.17 -2.45
CA ILE A 46 -12.22 -0.44 -2.95
C ILE A 46 -11.45 0.56 -3.82
N GLU A 47 -12.11 1.26 -4.74
CA GLU A 47 -11.46 2.26 -5.61
C GLU A 47 -10.92 3.46 -4.82
N ARG A 48 -11.61 3.89 -3.76
CA ARG A 48 -11.10 4.92 -2.86
C ARG A 48 -9.82 4.50 -2.14
N LEU A 49 -9.76 3.24 -1.68
CA LEU A 49 -8.55 2.67 -1.11
C LEU A 49 -7.42 2.55 -2.15
N GLU A 50 -7.75 2.15 -3.38
CA GLU A 50 -6.80 2.06 -4.50
C GLU A 50 -6.22 3.43 -4.87
N CYS A 51 -6.96 4.53 -4.66
CA CYS A 51 -6.47 5.89 -4.86
C CYS A 51 -5.57 6.42 -3.72
N SER A 52 -5.51 5.75 -2.57
CA SER A 52 -4.68 6.17 -1.43
C SER A 52 -3.21 5.78 -1.63
N PRO A 53 -2.21 6.65 -1.41
CA PRO A 53 -0.79 6.27 -1.49
C PRO A 53 -0.34 5.44 -0.28
N VAL A 54 -1.22 5.15 0.66
CA VAL A 54 -0.90 4.46 1.92
C VAL A 54 -0.84 2.95 1.67
N ALA A 55 0.29 2.32 2.05
CA ALA A 55 0.50 0.88 1.83
C ALA A 55 -0.58 0.03 2.51
N GLU A 56 -1.03 0.42 3.71
CA GLU A 56 -2.10 -0.28 4.42
C GLU A 56 -3.44 -0.27 3.66
N ASP A 57 -3.76 0.82 2.98
CA ASP A 57 -4.99 0.93 2.19
C ASP A 57 -4.88 0.15 0.88
N GLN A 58 -3.71 0.17 0.23
CA GLN A 58 -3.45 -0.65 -0.95
C GLN A 58 -3.59 -2.15 -0.67
N LEU A 59 -3.06 -2.61 0.47
CA LEU A 59 -3.16 -4.01 0.86
C LEU A 59 -4.58 -4.39 1.30
N LEU A 60 -5.32 -3.46 1.92
CA LEU A 60 -6.74 -3.67 2.20
C LEU A 60 -7.56 -3.76 0.91
N ALA A 61 -7.33 -2.89 -0.08
CA ALA A 61 -7.98 -2.96 -1.37
C ALA A 61 -7.73 -4.32 -2.05
N ALA A 62 -6.47 -4.77 -2.07
CA ALA A 62 -6.12 -6.10 -2.58
C ALA A 62 -6.85 -7.22 -1.84
N ALA A 63 -6.94 -7.15 -0.51
CA ALA A 63 -7.67 -8.12 0.31
C ALA A 63 -9.16 -8.20 -0.05
N LEU A 64 -9.81 -7.04 -0.26
CA LEU A 64 -11.22 -6.93 -0.65
C LEU A 64 -11.50 -7.37 -2.09
N ARG A 65 -10.52 -7.20 -2.99
CA ARG A 65 -10.59 -7.73 -4.38
C ARG A 65 -10.47 -9.26 -4.40
N LEU A 66 -9.60 -9.83 -3.58
CA LEU A 66 -9.40 -11.28 -3.48
C LEU A 66 -10.56 -11.99 -2.74
N SER A 67 -11.31 -11.27 -1.91
CA SER A 67 -12.36 -11.84 -1.06
C SER A 67 -13.72 -11.23 -1.39
N SER A 68 -14.56 -11.97 -2.12
CA SER A 68 -15.89 -11.51 -2.54
C SER A 68 -16.97 -11.62 -1.47
N GLN A 69 -16.75 -12.42 -0.43
CA GLN A 69 -17.73 -12.79 0.59
C GLN A 69 -17.09 -12.83 1.98
N ALA A 70 -17.92 -13.01 3.01
CA ALA A 70 -17.48 -13.22 4.37
C ALA A 70 -16.44 -14.36 4.43
N ALA A 71 -15.26 -14.03 4.93
CA ALA A 71 -14.15 -14.96 5.08
C ALA A 71 -13.41 -14.69 6.39
N ARG A 72 -12.87 -15.74 7.00
CA ARG A 72 -12.05 -15.62 8.21
C ARG A 72 -10.75 -14.87 7.90
N PRO A 73 -10.20 -14.08 8.82
CA PRO A 73 -8.96 -13.33 8.60
C PRO A 73 -7.82 -14.21 8.08
N ASP A 74 -7.63 -15.41 8.63
CA ASP A 74 -6.55 -16.33 8.24
C ASP A 74 -6.65 -16.78 6.79
N ALA A 75 -7.87 -16.97 6.28
CA ALA A 75 -8.09 -17.34 4.88
C ALA A 75 -7.74 -16.17 3.94
N ILE A 76 -8.12 -14.95 4.30
CA ILE A 76 -7.78 -13.74 3.54
C ILE A 76 -6.27 -13.48 3.57
N ALA A 77 -5.63 -13.61 4.73
CA ALA A 77 -4.19 -13.49 4.89
C ALA A 77 -3.44 -14.51 4.03
N SER A 78 -3.90 -15.77 4.00
CA SER A 78 -3.31 -16.81 3.16
C SER A 78 -3.49 -16.49 1.67
N ALA A 79 -4.66 -15.99 1.25
CA ALA A 79 -4.89 -15.56 -0.13
C ALA A 79 -3.95 -14.40 -0.53
N LEU A 80 -3.75 -13.42 0.35
CA LEU A 80 -2.79 -12.34 0.15
C LEU A 80 -1.36 -12.87 0.05
N GLN A 81 -0.94 -13.76 0.95
CA GLN A 81 0.39 -14.36 0.91
C GLN A 81 0.62 -15.09 -0.42
N CYS A 82 -0.34 -15.91 -0.87
CA CYS A 82 -0.27 -16.58 -2.16
C CYS A 82 -0.22 -15.58 -3.33
N HIS A 83 -1.03 -14.52 -3.29
CA HIS A 83 -1.03 -13.46 -4.31
C HIS A 83 0.34 -12.76 -4.42
N PHE A 84 0.99 -12.53 -3.27
CA PHE A 84 2.28 -11.86 -3.22
C PHE A 84 3.51 -12.80 -3.30
N ALA A 85 3.30 -14.12 -3.24
CA ALA A 85 4.38 -15.12 -3.26
C ALA A 85 5.10 -15.17 -4.60
N THR A 86 4.36 -15.14 -5.72
CA THR A 86 4.94 -15.17 -7.06
C THR A 86 5.32 -13.75 -7.50
N PRO A 87 6.60 -13.48 -7.83
CA PRO A 87 7.01 -12.19 -8.34
C PRO A 87 6.22 -11.79 -9.59
N PRO A 88 5.83 -10.52 -9.75
CA PRO A 88 5.15 -10.07 -10.94
C PRO A 88 6.08 -10.14 -12.15
N GLY A 89 5.52 -10.40 -13.33
CA GLY A 89 6.30 -10.39 -14.57
C GLY A 89 6.93 -9.02 -14.83
N TRP A 90 8.20 -9.01 -15.25
CA TRP A 90 8.97 -7.79 -15.51
C TRP A 90 8.23 -6.77 -16.40
N LEU A 91 7.57 -7.24 -17.46
CA LEU A 91 6.85 -6.36 -18.39
C LEU A 91 5.71 -5.61 -17.72
N ALA A 92 4.98 -6.26 -16.82
CA ALA A 92 3.87 -5.63 -16.08
C ALA A 92 4.40 -4.57 -15.10
N VAL A 93 5.51 -4.85 -14.42
CA VAL A 93 6.18 -3.88 -13.54
C VAL A 93 6.63 -2.65 -14.34
N GLU A 94 7.29 -2.87 -15.47
CA GLU A 94 7.77 -1.77 -16.33
C GLU A 94 6.63 -0.93 -16.92
N ALA A 95 5.49 -1.55 -17.24
CA ALA A 95 4.29 -0.82 -17.65
C ALA A 95 3.79 0.12 -16.53
N GLN A 96 3.75 -0.35 -15.27
CA GLN A 96 3.37 0.50 -14.14
C GLN A 96 4.38 1.62 -13.89
N ARG A 97 5.68 1.35 -14.05
CA ARG A 97 6.71 2.39 -13.99
C ARG A 97 6.40 3.47 -15.02
N ARG A 98 6.34 3.12 -16.30
CA ARG A 98 6.08 4.09 -17.38
C ARG A 98 4.78 4.87 -17.16
N ALA A 99 3.72 4.22 -16.71
CA ALA A 99 2.46 4.88 -16.40
C ALA A 99 2.60 5.95 -15.31
N ALA A 100 3.37 5.69 -14.24
CA ALA A 100 3.63 6.67 -13.19
C ALA A 100 4.54 7.83 -13.66
N TRP A 101 5.50 7.56 -14.56
CA TRP A 101 6.38 8.60 -15.11
C TRP A 101 5.71 9.43 -16.22
N ASN A 102 4.70 8.87 -16.90
CA ASN A 102 3.91 9.58 -17.90
C ASN A 102 3.19 10.79 -17.26
N GLY A 103 3.39 11.98 -17.84
CA GLY A 103 2.82 13.23 -17.31
C GLY A 103 3.61 13.90 -16.19
N MET A 104 4.88 13.52 -15.95
CA MET A 104 5.75 14.27 -15.04
C MET A 104 6.40 15.51 -15.65
N ALA A 105 6.41 15.65 -16.97
CA ALA A 105 7.15 16.67 -17.73
C ALA A 105 6.81 18.15 -17.40
N GLY A 106 5.88 18.42 -16.47
CA GLY A 106 5.57 19.78 -16.00
C GLY A 106 5.22 19.93 -14.51
N HIS A 107 5.14 18.84 -13.74
CA HIS A 107 4.63 18.90 -12.35
C HIS A 107 5.54 18.25 -11.30
N GLY A 108 6.58 17.51 -11.71
CA GLY A 108 7.46 16.81 -10.79
C GLY A 108 6.76 15.76 -9.91
N LEU A 109 7.45 15.34 -8.85
CA LEU A 109 6.90 14.45 -7.83
C LEU A 109 6.14 15.26 -6.77
N PRO A 110 4.99 14.75 -6.26
CA PRO A 110 4.18 15.42 -5.24
C PRO A 110 4.81 15.30 -3.83
N LEU A 111 5.99 15.88 -3.64
CA LEU A 111 6.79 15.76 -2.40
C LEU A 111 6.07 16.28 -1.15
N GLY A 112 5.22 17.31 -1.28
CA GLY A 112 4.45 17.86 -0.16
C GLY A 112 3.47 16.85 0.46
N ARG A 113 2.62 16.22 -0.38
CA ARG A 113 1.69 15.17 0.08
C ARG A 113 2.44 13.94 0.62
N ALA A 114 3.55 13.60 -0.03
CA ALA A 114 4.42 12.53 0.44
C ALA A 114 5.02 12.83 1.83
N ALA A 115 5.37 14.09 2.12
CA ALA A 115 5.84 14.49 3.45
C ALA A 115 4.76 14.32 4.53
N GLU A 116 3.52 14.69 4.24
CA GLU A 116 2.39 14.48 5.16
C GLU A 116 2.15 12.98 5.45
N ALA A 117 2.21 12.14 4.41
CA ALA A 117 2.11 10.69 4.57
C ALA A 117 3.28 10.12 5.39
N ALA A 118 4.50 10.62 5.18
CA ALA A 118 5.67 10.25 5.97
C ALA A 118 5.52 10.66 7.45
N ASP A 119 4.96 11.83 7.74
CA ASP A 119 4.67 12.27 9.12
C ASP A 119 3.68 11.34 9.82
N ALA A 120 2.66 10.85 9.09
CA ALA A 120 1.73 9.88 9.63
C ALA A 120 2.41 8.54 9.95
N ILE A 121 3.33 8.07 9.08
CA ILE A 121 4.16 6.88 9.34
C ILE A 121 5.01 7.09 10.60
N GLU A 122 5.70 8.21 10.72
CA GLU A 122 6.53 8.52 11.89
C GLU A 122 5.74 8.53 13.19
N LYS A 123 4.56 9.17 13.20
CA LYS A 123 3.68 9.20 14.37
C LYS A 123 3.26 7.78 14.79
N ARG A 124 2.92 6.90 13.83
CA ARG A 124 2.58 5.50 14.10
C ARG A 124 3.76 4.73 14.69
N LEU A 125 4.96 4.91 14.12
CA LEU A 125 6.18 4.27 14.63
C LEU A 125 6.52 4.72 16.06
N ALA A 126 6.32 6.01 16.37
CA ALA A 126 6.53 6.54 17.71
C ALA A 126 5.56 5.93 18.73
N VAL A 127 4.27 5.79 18.38
CA VAL A 127 3.27 5.13 19.24
C VAL A 127 3.59 3.66 19.46
N ALA A 128 4.13 2.96 18.46
CA ALA A 128 4.52 1.56 18.55
C ALA A 128 5.83 1.33 19.33
N GLY A 129 6.55 2.38 19.73
CA GLY A 129 7.86 2.28 20.39
C GLY A 129 8.96 1.70 19.50
N ALA A 130 8.77 1.71 18.17
CA ALA A 130 9.72 1.18 17.22
C ALA A 130 10.90 2.14 17.00
N SER A 131 12.08 1.60 16.67
CA SER A 131 13.20 2.41 16.20
C SER A 131 12.78 3.20 14.97
N LYS A 132 12.81 4.54 15.07
CA LYS A 132 12.40 5.45 13.99
C LYS A 132 13.19 5.16 12.70
N ALA A 133 14.51 5.09 12.79
CA ALA A 133 15.37 4.88 11.62
C ALA A 133 15.10 3.51 10.96
N THR A 134 15.00 2.45 11.76
CA THR A 134 14.73 1.10 11.24
C THR A 134 13.34 1.01 10.62
N GLY A 135 12.33 1.57 11.27
CA GLY A 135 10.95 1.57 10.78
C GLY A 135 10.79 2.37 9.49
N LEU A 136 11.37 3.57 9.41
CA LEU A 136 11.35 4.38 8.19
C LEU A 136 12.09 3.71 7.03
N SER A 137 13.22 3.07 7.30
CA SER A 137 13.96 2.29 6.30
C SER A 137 13.13 1.11 5.79
N ALA A 138 12.45 0.38 6.67
CA ALA A 138 11.55 -0.71 6.28
C ALA A 138 10.38 -0.23 5.41
N TYR A 139 9.77 0.92 5.76
CA TYR A 139 8.74 1.54 4.92
C TYR A 139 9.30 2.01 3.57
N ALA A 140 10.49 2.61 3.53
CA ALA A 140 11.12 3.03 2.28
C ALA A 140 11.38 1.84 1.33
N GLY A 141 11.89 0.73 1.88
CA GLY A 141 12.06 -0.52 1.14
C GLY A 141 10.73 -1.10 0.65
N LEU A 142 9.71 -1.13 1.52
CA LEU A 142 8.37 -1.57 1.15
C LEU A 142 7.81 -0.74 0.00
N TYR A 143 7.85 0.59 0.11
CA TYR A 143 7.34 1.48 -0.93
C TYR A 143 8.11 1.35 -2.23
N SER A 144 9.43 1.13 -2.18
CA SER A 144 10.29 0.88 -3.34
C SER A 144 9.84 -0.33 -4.17
N ASP A 145 9.35 -1.37 -3.51
CA ASP A 145 8.77 -2.54 -4.16
C ASP A 145 7.33 -2.26 -4.63
N LEU A 146 6.50 -1.63 -3.78
CA LEU A 146 5.06 -1.54 -3.97
C LEU A 146 4.63 -0.56 -5.07
N TRP A 147 5.30 0.60 -5.20
CA TRP A 147 4.82 1.68 -6.09
C TRP A 147 4.68 1.25 -7.56
N CYS A 148 5.51 0.30 -8.00
CA CYS A 148 5.47 -0.28 -9.34
C CYS A 148 4.91 -1.71 -9.39
N ASP A 149 4.41 -2.24 -8.27
CA ASP A 149 3.84 -3.59 -8.22
C ASP A 149 2.47 -3.61 -8.93
N PRO A 150 2.27 -4.42 -9.98
CA PRO A 150 0.99 -4.51 -10.67
C PRO A 150 -0.09 -5.26 -9.87
N ARG A 151 0.28 -5.93 -8.79
CA ARG A 151 -0.64 -6.70 -7.93
C ARG A 151 -1.45 -5.83 -6.99
N ILE A 152 -1.01 -4.58 -6.76
CA ILE A 152 -1.85 -3.52 -6.20
C ILE A 152 -2.51 -2.78 -7.37
N ALA A 153 -3.79 -2.45 -7.24
CA ALA A 153 -4.55 -1.78 -8.31
C ALA A 153 -4.43 -0.25 -8.27
N ALA A 154 -3.37 0.27 -7.63
CA ALA A 154 -3.11 1.70 -7.53
C ALA A 154 -3.09 2.38 -8.92
N PRO A 155 -3.83 3.49 -9.12
CA PRO A 155 -3.73 4.29 -10.32
C PRO A 155 -2.40 5.06 -10.36
N ALA A 156 -2.06 5.60 -11.53
CA ALA A 156 -0.79 6.30 -11.75
C ALA A 156 -0.57 7.47 -10.77
N THR A 157 -1.63 8.18 -10.37
CA THR A 157 -1.56 9.28 -9.39
C THR A 157 -1.10 8.81 -8.02
N ALA A 158 -1.72 7.75 -7.47
CA ALA A 158 -1.32 7.16 -6.20
C ALA A 158 0.10 6.60 -6.27
N ARG A 159 0.47 5.92 -7.37
CA ARG A 159 1.83 5.40 -7.57
C ARG A 159 2.89 6.50 -7.58
N ARG A 160 2.59 7.67 -8.15
CA ARG A 160 3.50 8.84 -8.12
C ARG A 160 3.71 9.37 -6.72
N GLU A 161 2.65 9.41 -5.91
CA GLU A 161 2.76 9.77 -4.49
C GLU A 161 3.55 8.73 -3.70
N MET A 162 3.33 7.44 -3.93
CA MET A 162 4.13 6.36 -3.34
C MET A 162 5.61 6.46 -3.73
N LEU A 163 5.91 6.77 -5.00
CA LEU A 163 7.27 7.00 -5.48
C LEU A 163 7.90 8.23 -4.81
N ALA A 164 7.17 9.33 -4.68
CA ALA A 164 7.63 10.52 -3.96
C ALA A 164 7.92 10.20 -2.48
N LEU A 165 7.10 9.35 -1.86
CA LEU A 165 7.25 8.90 -0.49
C LEU A 165 8.53 8.09 -0.27
N VAL A 166 8.98 7.28 -1.24
CA VAL A 166 10.29 6.62 -1.18
C VAL A 166 11.41 7.62 -0.96
N SER A 167 11.44 8.71 -1.75
CA SER A 167 12.48 9.75 -1.62
C SER A 167 12.42 10.46 -0.27
N VAL A 168 11.21 10.80 0.20
CA VAL A 168 11.01 11.48 1.49
C VAL A 168 11.46 10.60 2.66
N LEU A 169 11.09 9.31 2.65
CA LEU A 169 11.46 8.38 3.71
C LEU A 169 12.98 8.15 3.74
N HIS A 170 13.63 8.00 2.60
CA HIS A 170 15.09 7.88 2.54
C HIS A 170 15.79 9.14 3.08
N ALA A 171 15.32 10.34 2.72
CA ALA A 171 15.87 11.58 3.25
C ALA A 171 15.76 11.68 4.77
N ARG A 172 14.68 11.17 5.36
CA ARG A 172 14.45 11.15 6.82
C ARG A 172 15.24 10.07 7.56
N CYS A 173 15.72 9.06 6.85
CA CYS A 173 16.64 8.05 7.39
C CYS A 173 18.09 8.51 7.44
N ALA A 174 18.47 9.52 6.64
CA ALA A 174 19.82 10.06 6.64
C ALA A 174 20.10 10.80 7.97
N PRO A 175 21.32 10.69 8.54
CA PRO A 175 21.69 11.50 9.68
C PRO A 175 21.61 12.99 9.32
N PRO A 176 21.20 13.87 10.25
CA PRO A 176 21.28 15.31 10.02
C PRO A 176 22.75 15.70 9.83
N GLU A 177 23.04 16.48 8.78
CA GLU A 177 24.35 17.11 8.56
C GLU A 177 24.71 18.12 9.65
#